data_AF-A0A508B3C8-F1
#
_entry.id   AF-A0A508B3C8-F1
#
_cell.length_a   1.000
_cell.length_b   1.000
_cell.length_c   1.000
_cell.angle_alpha   90.00
_cell.angle_beta   90.00
_cell.angle_gamma   90.00
#
_symmetry.space_group_name_H-M   'P 1'
#
loop_
_entity.id
_entity.type
_entity.pdbx_description
1 polymer ?
#
loop_
_entity_poly.entity_id
_entity_poly.type
_entity_poly.pdbx_seq_one_letter_code
_entity_poly.pdbx_strand_id
1 'polypeptide(L)'
;MYEPADPLLLDRNASQEQARAVLGEPLAFLADLVNYGTHLIIKALGDGEDDTSRLVVCAGLLKHIVGMLDAALVLLENGHSTTALTQVRSAFEATLYLELILQEDTEYRARVYLVGEYRRRLAFLQRALDPSTAPGSFNHDYAHIGMSTQTLSEEAKTTGVEHVAHIQSVLAQPGLASIDALYLKKRGNKAFDPHWYELLGHRSIRQLAKALKEGPAYDLWYGGGSQVVHAQSPTQHWSVLGDVAALKAIRHLEAAHSVKDGVAQVALHAYRLVVRKYLPDDFPALQQKYLADWQKPFRSSVKVQYEYRGQ
;
A
#
# COMPACT_ATOMS: atom_id res chain seq x y z
N MET A 1 -1.84 32.61 -16.56
CA MET A 1 -3.18 32.90 -16.00
C MET A 1 -3.56 31.71 -15.14
N TYR A 2 -3.94 31.92 -13.88
CA TYR A 2 -4.33 30.84 -12.97
C TYR A 2 -5.84 30.64 -13.06
N GLU A 3 -6.28 29.45 -13.44
CA GLU A 3 -7.70 29.10 -13.52
C GLU A 3 -8.22 28.77 -12.10
N PRO A 4 -9.22 29.50 -11.57
CA PRO A 4 -9.78 29.18 -10.26
C PRO A 4 -10.62 27.90 -10.31
N ALA A 5 -10.74 27.22 -9.18
CA ALA A 5 -11.64 26.08 -9.05
C ALA A 5 -13.09 26.56 -8.88
N ASP A 6 -14.05 25.82 -9.45
CA ASP A 6 -15.47 26.06 -9.20
C ASP A 6 -15.82 25.65 -7.76
N PRO A 7 -16.32 26.57 -6.90
CA PRO A 7 -16.59 26.30 -5.49
C PRO A 7 -17.77 25.34 -5.26
N LEU A 8 -18.60 25.06 -6.27
CA LEU A 8 -19.65 24.04 -6.17
C LEU A 8 -19.03 22.63 -6.18
N LEU A 9 -17.97 22.42 -6.98
CA LEU A 9 -17.33 21.12 -7.12
C LEU A 9 -16.09 20.95 -6.24
N LEU A 10 -15.35 22.03 -5.97
CA LEU A 10 -14.07 21.97 -5.27
C LEU A 10 -13.78 23.23 -4.45
N ASP A 11 -14.43 23.33 -3.30
CA ASP A 11 -14.06 24.28 -2.25
C ASP A 11 -13.07 23.63 -1.26
N ARG A 12 -11.78 23.91 -1.47
CA ARG A 12 -10.70 23.29 -0.69
C ARG A 12 -10.72 23.71 0.78
N ASN A 13 -11.00 24.98 1.06
CA ASN A 13 -10.96 25.54 2.41
C ASN A 13 -12.14 25.02 3.22
N ALA A 14 -13.36 25.09 2.66
CA ALA A 14 -14.55 24.58 3.33
C ALA A 14 -14.43 23.07 3.63
N SER A 15 -13.84 22.29 2.72
CA SER A 15 -13.64 20.86 2.93
C SER A 15 -12.69 20.55 4.10
N GLN A 16 -11.60 21.32 4.22
CA GLN A 16 -10.64 21.18 5.33
C GLN A 16 -11.26 21.60 6.66
N GLU A 17 -12.01 22.70 6.68
CA GLU A 17 -12.74 23.17 7.85
C GLU A 17 -13.78 22.14 8.31
N GLN A 18 -14.55 21.58 7.38
CA GLN A 18 -15.52 20.54 7.67
C GLN A 18 -14.83 19.27 8.21
N ALA A 19 -13.72 18.84 7.60
CA ALA A 19 -12.95 17.70 8.08
C ALA A 19 -12.47 17.92 9.52
N ARG A 20 -11.91 19.09 9.84
CA ARG A 20 -11.48 19.42 11.21
C ARG A 20 -12.64 19.46 12.21
N ALA A 21 -13.76 20.06 11.82
CA ALA A 21 -14.93 20.18 12.68
C ALA A 21 -15.55 18.81 13.02
N VAL A 22 -15.60 17.88 12.06
CA VAL A 22 -16.27 16.59 12.22
C VAL A 22 -15.31 15.49 12.71
N LEU A 23 -14.02 15.58 12.35
CA LEU A 23 -13.04 14.52 12.54
C LEU A 23 -11.91 14.88 13.50
N GLY A 24 -11.95 16.01 14.23
CA GLY A 24 -10.85 16.45 15.09
C GLY A 24 -10.25 15.36 15.99
N GLU A 25 -11.08 14.71 16.82
CA GLU A 25 -10.63 13.59 17.67
C GLU A 25 -10.18 12.35 16.85
N PRO A 26 -10.95 11.86 15.86
CA PRO A 26 -10.49 10.80 14.96
C PRO A 26 -9.12 11.07 14.31
N LEU A 27 -8.89 12.28 13.78
CA LEU A 27 -7.65 12.65 13.09
C LEU A 27 -6.47 12.62 14.06
N ALA A 28 -6.63 13.15 15.27
CA ALA A 28 -5.60 13.09 16.31
C ALA A 28 -5.25 11.63 16.69
N PHE A 29 -6.25 10.76 16.80
CA PHE A 29 -6.04 9.33 17.05
C PHE A 29 -5.28 8.65 15.92
N LEU A 30 -5.65 8.89 14.66
CA LEU A 30 -4.96 8.32 13.50
C LEU A 30 -3.51 8.84 13.39
N ALA A 31 -3.28 10.12 13.70
CA ALA A 31 -1.94 10.70 13.76
C ALA A 31 -1.07 10.01 14.82
N ASP A 32 -1.61 9.72 16.02
CA ASP A 32 -0.87 8.98 17.05
C ASP A 32 -0.54 7.55 16.61
N LEU A 33 -1.41 6.88 15.86
CA LEU A 33 -1.09 5.58 15.25
C LEU A 33 0.08 5.68 14.27
N VAL A 34 0.04 6.64 13.34
CA VAL A 34 1.12 6.87 12.37
C VAL A 34 2.44 7.15 13.09
N ASN A 35 2.43 8.05 14.08
CA ASN A 35 3.59 8.40 14.88
C ASN A 35 4.12 7.19 15.68
N TYR A 36 3.24 6.35 16.23
CA TYR A 36 3.69 5.12 16.87
C TYR A 36 4.38 4.19 15.86
N GLY A 37 3.82 4.07 14.65
CA GLY A 37 4.39 3.28 13.58
C GLY A 37 5.81 3.71 13.17
N THR A 38 6.07 5.02 13.10
CA THR A 38 7.42 5.51 12.77
C THR A 38 8.45 5.12 13.83
N HIS A 39 8.11 5.26 15.11
CA HIS A 39 8.96 4.81 16.22
C HIS A 39 9.14 3.29 16.24
N LEU A 40 8.06 2.54 15.96
CA LEU A 40 8.10 1.08 15.92
C LEU A 40 9.06 0.58 14.83
N ILE A 41 9.11 1.21 13.66
CA ILE A 41 10.04 0.85 12.57
C ILE A 41 11.48 0.91 13.06
N ILE A 42 11.89 2.05 13.66
CA ILE A 42 13.26 2.24 14.14
C ILE A 42 13.58 1.24 15.26
N LYS A 43 12.67 1.09 16.23
CA LYS A 43 12.87 0.20 17.37
C LYS A 43 12.95 -1.27 16.96
N ALA A 44 12.08 -1.72 16.05
CA ALA A 44 12.03 -3.10 15.60
C ALA A 44 13.16 -3.46 14.64
N LEU A 45 13.71 -2.48 13.91
CA LEU A 45 14.92 -2.68 13.13
C LEU A 45 16.10 -2.96 14.06
N GLY A 46 16.29 -2.11 15.07
CA GLY A 46 17.41 -2.20 16.02
C GLY A 46 18.77 -2.02 15.33
N ASP A 47 19.85 -2.36 16.03
CA ASP A 47 21.23 -2.20 15.54
C ASP A 47 21.77 -3.44 14.79
N GLY A 48 20.91 -4.42 14.46
CA GLY A 48 21.33 -5.70 13.88
C GLY A 48 21.55 -5.62 12.37
N GLU A 49 22.79 -5.84 11.92
CA GLU A 49 23.21 -5.61 10.53
C GLU A 49 22.82 -6.72 9.52
N ASP A 50 22.38 -7.92 9.94
CA ASP A 50 22.29 -9.10 9.04
C ASP A 50 20.96 -9.89 9.08
N ASP A 51 19.83 -9.30 9.47
CA ASP A 51 18.51 -9.97 9.46
C ASP A 51 17.68 -9.53 8.24
N THR A 52 17.67 -10.35 7.19
CA THR A 52 16.89 -10.07 5.96
C THR A 52 15.41 -9.89 6.30
N SER A 53 14.88 -10.70 7.22
CA SER A 53 13.49 -10.57 7.63
C SER A 53 13.18 -9.22 8.27
N ARG A 54 14.05 -8.70 9.14
CA ARG A 54 13.87 -7.36 9.72
C ARG A 54 13.92 -6.27 8.66
N LEU A 55 14.85 -6.34 7.71
CA LEU A 55 14.93 -5.37 6.63
C LEU A 55 13.67 -5.39 5.77
N VAL A 56 13.23 -6.57 5.32
CA VAL A 56 12.03 -6.72 4.49
C VAL A 56 10.77 -6.30 5.26
N VAL A 57 10.62 -6.75 6.50
CA VAL A 57 9.40 -6.50 7.29
C VAL A 57 9.37 -5.08 7.83
N CYS A 58 10.41 -4.61 8.50
CA CYS A 58 10.41 -3.31 9.18
C CYS A 58 10.70 -2.16 8.19
N ALA A 59 11.83 -2.25 7.46
CA ALA A 59 12.26 -1.17 6.57
C ALA A 59 11.52 -1.16 5.21
N GLY A 60 11.03 -2.32 4.77
CA GLY A 60 10.21 -2.45 3.56
C GLY A 60 8.71 -2.31 3.85
N LEU A 61 8.10 -3.38 4.35
CA LEU A 61 6.64 -3.52 4.42
C LEU A 61 5.99 -2.62 5.48
N LEU A 62 6.48 -2.60 6.72
CA LEU A 62 5.93 -1.76 7.79
C LEU A 62 6.09 -0.27 7.46
N LYS A 63 7.26 0.13 6.93
CA LYS A 63 7.48 1.49 6.42
C LYS A 63 6.48 1.86 5.32
N HIS A 64 6.24 0.97 4.36
CA HIS A 64 5.24 1.17 3.32
C HIS A 64 3.83 1.31 3.94
N ILE A 65 3.45 0.41 4.85
CA ILE A 65 2.17 0.47 5.58
C ILE A 65 2.02 1.85 6.25
N VAL A 66 2.98 2.27 7.08
CA VAL A 66 2.93 3.56 7.78
C VAL A 66 2.85 4.73 6.81
N GLY A 67 3.59 4.71 5.70
CA GLY A 67 3.50 5.75 4.66
C GLY A 67 2.14 5.81 3.97
N MET A 68 1.49 4.67 3.72
CA MET A 68 0.13 4.63 3.19
C MET A 68 -0.90 5.12 4.22
N LEU A 69 -0.71 4.83 5.51
CA LEU A 69 -1.58 5.32 6.58
C LEU A 69 -1.47 6.84 6.74
N ASP A 70 -0.25 7.38 6.68
CA ASP A 70 0.01 8.83 6.67
C ASP A 70 -0.64 9.52 5.46
N ALA A 71 -0.48 8.95 4.26
CA ALA A 71 -1.14 9.46 3.07
C ALA A 71 -2.68 9.42 3.20
N ALA A 72 -3.25 8.36 3.78
CA ALA A 72 -4.67 8.27 4.05
C ALA A 72 -5.15 9.36 5.03
N LEU A 73 -4.36 9.64 6.07
CA LEU A 73 -4.63 10.71 7.04
C LEU A 73 -4.62 12.07 6.35
N VAL A 74 -3.58 12.41 5.59
CA VAL A 74 -3.48 13.68 4.86
C VAL A 74 -4.67 13.86 3.91
N LEU A 75 -5.06 12.81 3.18
CA LEU A 75 -6.24 12.85 2.32
C LEU A 75 -7.52 13.11 3.13
N LEU A 76 -7.69 12.44 4.26
CA LEU A 76 -8.87 12.59 5.10
C LEU A 76 -8.97 14.00 5.71
N GLU A 77 -7.85 14.57 6.19
CA GLU A 77 -7.77 15.97 6.67
C GLU A 77 -8.16 16.99 5.59
N ASN A 78 -7.96 16.63 4.32
CA ASN A 78 -8.29 17.45 3.16
C ASN A 78 -9.69 17.17 2.59
N GLY A 79 -10.50 16.36 3.27
CA GLY A 79 -11.85 16.02 2.81
C GLY A 79 -11.88 14.97 1.69
N HIS A 80 -10.78 14.28 1.39
CA HIS A 80 -10.70 13.26 0.35
C HIS A 80 -10.92 11.84 0.90
N SER A 81 -12.05 11.61 1.58
CA SER A 81 -12.31 10.32 2.24
C SER A 81 -12.37 9.14 1.25
N THR A 82 -13.00 9.33 0.10
CA THR A 82 -13.12 8.32 -0.95
C THR A 82 -11.76 7.91 -1.52
N THR A 83 -10.89 8.89 -1.82
CA THR A 83 -9.53 8.63 -2.33
C THR A 83 -8.64 8.03 -1.24
N ALA A 84 -8.81 8.39 0.03
CA ALA A 84 -8.04 7.83 1.13
C ALA A 84 -8.19 6.29 1.25
N LEU A 85 -9.32 5.72 0.84
CA LEU A 85 -9.53 4.26 0.81
C LEU A 85 -8.53 3.54 -0.10
N THR A 86 -8.00 4.18 -1.14
CA THR A 86 -6.95 3.59 -1.99
C THR A 86 -5.69 3.29 -1.18
N GLN A 87 -5.30 4.22 -0.31
CA GLN A 87 -4.11 4.10 0.52
C GLN A 87 -4.32 3.04 1.61
N VAL A 88 -5.51 3.02 2.23
CA VAL A 88 -5.90 1.95 3.18
C VAL A 88 -5.83 0.56 2.55
N ARG A 89 -6.31 0.40 1.30
CA ARG A 89 -6.22 -0.87 0.58
C ARG A 89 -4.78 -1.29 0.29
N SER A 90 -3.93 -0.36 -0.14
CA SER A 90 -2.50 -0.60 -0.35
C SER A 90 -1.81 -1.05 0.95
N ALA A 91 -2.13 -0.37 2.06
CA ALA A 91 -1.62 -0.73 3.38
C ALA A 91 -2.08 -2.13 3.81
N PHE A 92 -3.35 -2.47 3.62
CA PHE A 92 -3.89 -3.81 3.91
C PHE A 92 -3.23 -4.92 3.08
N GLU A 93 -3.00 -4.71 1.78
CA GLU A 93 -2.30 -5.72 0.98
C GLU A 93 -0.87 -5.97 1.51
N ALA A 94 -0.18 -4.90 1.92
CA ALA A 94 1.13 -5.00 2.54
C ALA A 94 1.09 -5.69 3.92
N THR A 95 0.00 -5.57 4.70
CA THR A 95 -0.12 -6.34 5.96
C THR A 95 -0.26 -7.83 5.69
N LEU A 96 -0.95 -8.25 4.63
CA LEU A 96 -1.03 -9.66 4.25
C LEU A 96 0.35 -10.23 3.89
N TYR A 97 1.17 -9.45 3.19
CA TYR A 97 2.56 -9.83 2.89
C TYR A 97 3.41 -9.92 4.14
N LEU A 98 3.30 -8.92 5.02
CA LEU A 98 3.99 -8.87 6.30
C LEU A 98 3.64 -10.09 7.16
N GLU A 99 2.35 -10.38 7.32
CA GLU A 99 1.87 -11.51 8.11
C GLU A 99 2.33 -12.85 7.51
N LEU A 100 2.24 -13.01 6.18
CA LEU A 100 2.72 -14.22 5.51
C LEU A 100 4.20 -14.46 5.77
N ILE A 101 5.03 -13.42 5.75
CA ILE A 101 6.46 -13.53 6.07
C ILE A 101 6.66 -13.89 7.55
N LEU A 102 5.92 -13.26 8.46
CA LEU A 102 6.07 -13.45 9.90
C LEU A 102 5.55 -14.76 10.47
N GLN A 103 4.91 -15.60 9.66
CA GLN A 103 4.62 -16.99 10.01
C GLN A 103 5.92 -17.83 10.12
N GLU A 104 5.81 -19.15 9.92
CA GLU A 104 6.93 -20.09 9.94
C GLU A 104 7.95 -19.79 8.84
N ASP A 105 9.22 -20.15 9.08
CA ASP A 105 10.34 -19.93 8.15
C ASP A 105 10.52 -18.46 7.74
N THR A 106 10.40 -17.54 8.70
CA THR A 106 10.37 -16.10 8.48
C THR A 106 11.50 -15.59 7.58
N GLU A 107 12.73 -16.03 7.81
CA GLU A 107 13.90 -15.63 7.03
C GLU A 107 13.82 -16.13 5.58
N TYR A 108 13.38 -17.37 5.36
CA TYR A 108 13.19 -17.91 4.02
C TYR A 108 12.09 -17.13 3.27
N ARG A 109 10.94 -16.87 3.89
CA ARG A 109 9.85 -16.14 3.25
C ARG A 109 10.23 -14.70 2.92
N ALA A 110 11.00 -14.04 3.78
CA ALA A 110 11.56 -12.71 3.51
C ALA A 110 12.50 -12.74 2.30
N ARG A 111 13.36 -13.75 2.18
CA ARG A 111 14.23 -13.92 1.00
C ARG A 111 13.44 -14.23 -0.27
N VAL A 112 12.36 -15.01 -0.20
CA VAL A 112 11.45 -15.25 -1.34
C VAL A 112 10.86 -13.94 -1.84
N TYR A 113 10.35 -13.11 -0.92
CA TYR A 113 9.85 -11.78 -1.26
C TYR A 113 10.94 -10.91 -1.93
N LEU A 114 12.14 -10.86 -1.32
CA LEU A 114 13.26 -10.06 -1.79
C LEU A 114 13.77 -10.47 -3.19
N VAL A 115 13.90 -11.77 -3.44
CA VAL A 115 14.28 -12.29 -4.77
C VAL A 115 13.24 -11.90 -5.80
N GLY A 116 11.94 -12.00 -5.48
CA GLY A 116 10.88 -11.54 -6.37
C GLY A 116 11.01 -10.07 -6.76
N GLU A 117 11.37 -9.20 -5.81
CA GLU A 117 11.60 -7.78 -6.07
C GLU A 117 12.80 -7.55 -7.00
N TYR A 118 13.95 -8.15 -6.69
CA TYR A 118 15.15 -8.05 -7.51
C TYR A 118 14.91 -8.53 -8.95
N ARG A 119 14.19 -9.65 -9.11
CA ARG A 119 13.87 -10.19 -10.44
C ARG A 119 12.94 -9.29 -11.24
N ARG A 120 11.93 -8.67 -10.61
CA ARG A 120 11.06 -7.67 -11.28
C ARG A 120 11.87 -6.47 -11.77
N ARG A 121 12.75 -5.95 -10.92
CA ARG A 121 13.63 -4.83 -11.27
C ARG A 121 14.60 -5.19 -12.39
N LEU A 122 15.21 -6.37 -12.32
CA LEU A 122 16.11 -6.90 -13.34
C LEU A 122 15.38 -7.05 -14.70
N ALA A 123 14.18 -7.64 -14.71
CA ALA A 123 13.40 -7.81 -15.93
C ALA A 123 13.04 -6.46 -16.58
N PHE A 124 12.69 -5.44 -15.78
CA PHE A 124 12.45 -4.10 -16.30
C PHE A 124 13.71 -3.48 -16.90
N LEU A 125 14.83 -3.50 -16.18
CA LEU A 125 16.11 -2.93 -16.63
C LEU A 125 16.61 -3.60 -17.91
N GLN A 126 16.55 -4.93 -17.98
CA GLN A 126 16.94 -5.67 -19.18
C GLN A 126 16.10 -5.27 -20.40
N ARG A 127 14.79 -5.10 -20.24
CA ARG A 127 13.91 -4.63 -21.32
C ARG A 127 14.23 -3.19 -21.72
N ALA A 128 14.48 -2.31 -20.75
CA ALA A 128 14.79 -0.90 -20.99
C ALA A 128 16.18 -0.69 -21.63
N LEU A 129 17.07 -1.69 -21.57
CA LEU A 129 18.40 -1.65 -22.21
C LEU A 129 18.44 -2.40 -23.55
N ASP A 130 17.41 -3.18 -23.87
CA ASP A 130 17.32 -3.93 -25.12
C ASP A 130 16.87 -3.02 -26.28
N PRO A 131 17.71 -2.77 -27.30
CA PRO A 131 17.36 -1.94 -28.45
C PRO A 131 16.39 -2.63 -29.43
N SER A 132 16.02 -3.90 -29.20
CA SER A 132 15.09 -4.66 -30.04
C SER A 132 13.74 -3.97 -30.19
N THR A 133 13.11 -4.15 -31.34
CA THR A 133 11.73 -3.72 -31.66
C THR A 133 10.78 -4.90 -31.84
N ALA A 134 11.22 -6.12 -31.50
CA ALA A 134 10.41 -7.32 -31.58
C ALA A 134 9.23 -7.30 -30.60
N PRO A 135 8.11 -8.01 -30.89
CA PRO A 135 6.98 -8.12 -29.96
C PRO A 135 7.42 -8.50 -28.54
N GLY A 136 7.01 -7.71 -27.55
CA GLY A 136 7.38 -7.88 -26.13
C GLY A 136 8.63 -7.11 -25.68
N SER A 137 9.37 -6.46 -26.59
CA SER A 137 10.45 -5.54 -26.21
C SER A 137 9.92 -4.23 -25.64
N PHE A 138 10.76 -3.46 -24.95
CA PHE A 138 10.38 -2.14 -24.46
C PHE A 138 9.99 -1.19 -25.61
N ASN A 139 10.80 -1.15 -26.67
CA ASN A 139 10.53 -0.27 -27.80
C ASN A 139 9.22 -0.64 -28.51
N HIS A 140 8.90 -1.94 -28.62
CA HIS A 140 7.64 -2.37 -29.20
C HIS A 140 6.44 -1.93 -28.33
N ASP A 141 6.50 -2.25 -27.04
CA ASP A 141 5.37 -2.05 -26.13
C ASP A 141 5.08 -0.56 -25.90
N TYR A 142 6.09 0.31 -25.92
CA TYR A 142 5.93 1.73 -25.61
C TYR A 142 6.09 2.69 -26.80
N ALA A 143 6.32 2.19 -28.03
CA ALA A 143 6.44 3.04 -29.22
C ALA A 143 5.23 3.96 -29.43
N HIS A 144 4.02 3.48 -29.16
CA HIS A 144 2.77 4.22 -29.39
C HIS A 144 2.60 5.45 -28.48
N ILE A 145 3.35 5.54 -27.38
CA ILE A 145 3.43 6.72 -26.51
C ILE A 145 4.75 7.49 -26.69
N GLY A 146 5.49 7.20 -27.76
CA GLY A 146 6.73 7.90 -28.11
C GLY A 146 7.93 7.57 -27.23
N MET A 147 7.88 6.49 -26.44
CA MET A 147 9.03 6.05 -25.65
C MET A 147 9.89 5.05 -26.43
N SER A 148 11.21 5.20 -26.32
CA SER A 148 12.19 4.31 -26.94
C SER A 148 13.47 4.30 -26.11
N THR A 149 14.13 3.15 -26.04
CA THR A 149 15.49 2.98 -25.48
C THR A 149 16.52 3.90 -26.15
N GLN A 150 16.26 4.37 -27.38
CA GLN A 150 17.11 5.33 -28.09
C GLN A 150 17.09 6.73 -27.47
N THR A 151 16.06 7.07 -26.68
CA THR A 151 15.98 8.36 -25.99
C THR A 151 16.75 8.38 -24.68
N LEU A 152 17.29 7.24 -24.24
CA LEU A 152 18.12 7.15 -23.04
C LEU A 152 19.48 7.79 -23.29
N SER A 153 19.95 8.60 -22.33
CA SER A 153 21.32 9.10 -22.31
C SER A 153 22.32 7.95 -22.14
N GLU A 154 23.56 8.15 -22.59
CA GLU A 154 24.64 7.17 -22.38
C GLU A 154 24.92 6.93 -20.89
N GLU A 155 24.77 7.96 -20.06
CA GLU A 155 24.85 7.84 -18.59
C GLU A 155 23.76 6.92 -18.02
N ALA A 156 22.51 7.06 -18.50
CA ALA A 156 21.41 6.20 -18.07
C ALA A 156 21.62 4.74 -18.49
N LYS A 157 22.16 4.50 -19.69
CA LYS A 157 22.52 3.16 -20.16
C LYS A 157 23.62 2.53 -19.32
N THR A 158 24.68 3.29 -19.04
CA THR A 158 25.82 2.84 -18.22
C THR A 158 25.35 2.47 -16.82
N THR A 159 24.61 3.37 -16.17
CA THR A 159 24.01 3.13 -14.85
C THR A 159 23.10 1.90 -14.86
N GLY A 160 22.31 1.72 -15.92
CA GLY A 160 21.45 0.57 -16.10
C GLY A 160 22.24 -0.75 -16.15
N VAL A 161 23.34 -0.80 -16.90
CA VAL A 161 24.21 -1.99 -17.02
C VAL A 161 24.87 -2.33 -15.69
N GLU A 162 25.43 -1.34 -14.99
CA GLU A 162 26.03 -1.51 -13.66
C GLU A 162 25.02 -2.07 -12.66
N HIS A 163 23.78 -1.56 -12.72
CA HIS A 163 22.72 -1.97 -11.84
C HIS A 163 22.19 -3.38 -12.14
N VAL A 164 22.15 -3.77 -13.42
CA VAL A 164 21.89 -5.16 -13.82
C VAL A 164 22.95 -6.08 -13.23
N ALA A 165 24.23 -5.75 -13.39
CA ALA A 165 25.34 -6.54 -12.85
C ALA A 165 25.29 -6.64 -11.32
N HIS A 166 24.95 -5.55 -10.63
CA HIS A 166 24.77 -5.53 -9.18
C HIS A 166 23.64 -6.47 -8.74
N ILE A 167 22.45 -6.38 -9.34
CA ILE A 167 21.32 -7.25 -9.00
C ILE A 167 21.67 -8.71 -9.25
N GLN A 168 22.32 -9.02 -10.38
CA GLN A 168 22.77 -10.38 -10.69
C GLN A 168 23.77 -10.90 -9.63
N SER A 169 24.70 -10.06 -9.18
CA SER A 169 25.62 -10.42 -8.10
C SER A 169 24.91 -10.71 -6.77
N VAL A 170 23.85 -9.95 -6.45
CA VAL A 170 23.03 -10.21 -5.24
C VAL A 170 22.28 -11.53 -5.38
N LEU A 171 21.61 -11.76 -6.51
CA LEU A 171 20.87 -13.00 -6.76
C LEU A 171 21.76 -14.25 -6.79
N ALA A 172 23.04 -14.11 -7.14
CA ALA A 172 24.02 -15.20 -7.14
C ALA A 172 24.50 -15.61 -5.73
N GLN A 173 24.16 -14.87 -4.67
CA GLN A 173 24.56 -15.22 -3.31
C GLN A 173 23.93 -16.58 -2.89
N PRO A 174 24.66 -17.43 -2.13
CA PRO A 174 24.20 -18.80 -1.81
C PRO A 174 22.81 -18.89 -1.19
N GLY A 175 22.41 -17.90 -0.37
CA GLY A 175 21.10 -17.85 0.26
C GLY A 175 19.93 -17.45 -0.64
N LEU A 176 20.22 -16.85 -1.81
CA LEU A 176 19.21 -16.35 -2.76
C LEU A 176 19.17 -17.15 -4.06
N ALA A 177 20.31 -17.71 -4.50
CA ALA A 177 20.43 -18.44 -5.76
C ALA A 177 19.48 -19.64 -5.86
N SER A 178 19.27 -20.36 -4.75
CA SER A 178 18.32 -21.49 -4.70
C SER A 178 16.87 -21.03 -4.90
N ILE A 179 16.50 -19.87 -4.34
CA ILE A 179 15.17 -19.26 -4.51
C ILE A 179 15.02 -18.71 -5.93
N ASP A 180 16.06 -18.10 -6.49
CA ASP A 180 16.08 -17.62 -7.88
C ASP A 180 15.81 -18.76 -8.87
N ALA A 181 16.41 -19.93 -8.64
CA ALA A 181 16.13 -21.14 -9.41
C ALA A 181 14.68 -21.62 -9.28
N LEU A 182 14.04 -21.46 -8.12
CA LEU A 182 12.61 -21.78 -7.94
C LEU A 182 11.72 -20.86 -8.77
N TYR A 183 12.04 -19.57 -8.84
CA TYR A 183 11.34 -18.64 -9.73
C TYR A 183 11.43 -19.07 -11.19
N LEU A 184 12.64 -19.37 -11.67
CA LEU A 184 12.84 -19.86 -13.04
C LEU A 184 12.03 -21.12 -13.32
N LYS A 185 12.07 -22.10 -12.40
CA LYS A 185 11.29 -23.33 -12.51
C LYS A 185 9.79 -23.07 -12.56
N LYS A 186 9.28 -22.17 -11.71
CA LYS A 186 7.84 -21.87 -11.61
C LYS A 186 7.34 -21.03 -12.79
N ARG A 187 8.17 -20.11 -13.31
CA ARG A 187 7.89 -19.32 -14.51
C ARG A 187 7.74 -20.23 -15.73
N GLY A 188 8.65 -21.18 -15.92
CA GLY A 188 8.67 -22.04 -17.11
C GLY A 188 8.67 -21.20 -18.38
N ASN A 189 7.69 -21.43 -19.26
CA ASN A 189 7.57 -20.71 -20.54
C ASN A 189 6.73 -19.41 -20.48
N LYS A 190 6.34 -18.96 -19.28
CA LYS A 190 5.51 -17.75 -19.14
C LYS A 190 6.34 -16.48 -19.39
N ALA A 191 5.67 -15.46 -19.92
CA ALA A 191 6.28 -14.15 -20.18
C ALA A 191 6.74 -13.45 -18.88
N PHE A 192 6.01 -13.65 -17.78
CA PHE A 192 6.25 -12.99 -16.51
C PHE A 192 6.58 -13.98 -15.40
N ASP A 193 7.41 -13.55 -14.45
CA ASP A 193 7.64 -14.29 -13.21
C ASP A 193 6.33 -14.40 -12.41
N PRO A 194 6.13 -15.51 -11.68
CA PRO A 194 5.00 -15.63 -10.76
C PRO A 194 5.09 -14.58 -9.64
N HIS A 195 3.95 -14.25 -9.03
CA HIS A 195 3.98 -13.48 -7.79
C HIS A 195 4.72 -14.27 -6.69
N TRP A 196 5.42 -13.58 -5.79
CA TRP A 196 6.29 -14.23 -4.80
C TRP A 196 5.54 -15.21 -3.88
N TYR A 197 4.32 -14.87 -3.49
CA TYR A 197 3.47 -15.73 -2.67
C TYR A 197 2.98 -17.00 -3.41
N GLU A 198 3.11 -17.07 -4.74
CA GLU A 198 2.82 -18.30 -5.50
C GLU A 198 3.88 -19.38 -5.33
N LEU A 199 5.11 -19.01 -4.99
CA LEU A 199 6.14 -19.96 -4.57
C LEU A 199 5.82 -20.56 -3.19
N LEU A 200 5.01 -19.86 -2.40
CA LEU A 200 4.52 -20.29 -1.10
C LEU A 200 3.12 -20.94 -1.19
N GLY A 201 2.61 -21.19 -2.41
CA GLY A 201 1.37 -21.94 -2.65
C GLY A 201 0.09 -21.11 -2.76
N HIS A 202 0.16 -19.78 -2.66
CA HIS A 202 -1.00 -18.90 -2.82
C HIS A 202 -1.12 -18.39 -4.25
N ARG A 203 -2.28 -18.52 -4.90
CA ARG A 203 -2.46 -18.14 -6.32
C ARG A 203 -2.92 -16.69 -6.51
N SER A 204 -3.37 -16.03 -5.44
CA SER A 204 -3.89 -14.66 -5.48
C SER A 204 -3.88 -14.05 -4.08
N ILE A 205 -3.96 -12.72 -4.01
CA ILE A 205 -4.17 -11.98 -2.75
C ILE A 205 -5.41 -12.44 -2.01
N ARG A 206 -6.50 -12.74 -2.73
CA ARG A 206 -7.73 -13.27 -2.11
C ARG A 206 -7.50 -14.61 -1.43
N GLN A 207 -6.77 -15.52 -2.09
CA GLN A 207 -6.43 -16.81 -1.49
C GLN A 207 -5.49 -16.64 -0.30
N LEU A 208 -4.54 -15.71 -0.39
CA LEU A 208 -3.66 -15.36 0.72
C LEU A 208 -4.45 -14.84 1.92
N ALA A 209 -5.33 -13.86 1.73
CA ALA A 209 -6.18 -13.33 2.79
C ALA A 209 -7.03 -14.42 3.47
N LYS A 210 -7.62 -15.34 2.68
CA LYS A 210 -8.35 -16.48 3.24
C LYS A 210 -7.46 -17.40 4.07
N ALA A 211 -6.24 -17.69 3.62
CA ALA A 211 -5.30 -18.52 4.36
C ALA A 211 -4.84 -17.86 5.68
N LEU A 212 -4.75 -16.54 5.70
CA LEU A 212 -4.42 -15.73 6.88
C LEU A 212 -5.65 -15.42 7.77
N LYS A 213 -6.83 -15.95 7.45
CA LYS A 213 -8.12 -15.65 8.13
C LYS A 213 -8.56 -14.18 8.03
N GLU A 214 -7.96 -13.42 7.13
CA GLU A 214 -8.30 -12.03 6.77
C GLU A 214 -9.28 -11.94 5.58
N GLY A 215 -9.92 -13.05 5.21
CA GLY A 215 -10.90 -13.11 4.11
C GLY A 215 -12.05 -12.10 4.25
N PRO A 216 -12.70 -11.95 5.41
CA PRO A 216 -13.74 -10.94 5.61
C PRO A 216 -13.24 -9.51 5.45
N ALA A 217 -12.04 -9.19 5.96
CA ALA A 217 -11.43 -7.88 5.76
C ALA A 217 -11.12 -7.64 4.28
N TYR A 218 -10.61 -8.64 3.58
CA TYR A 218 -10.40 -8.58 2.13
C TYR A 218 -11.69 -8.28 1.38
N ASP A 219 -12.78 -9.02 1.65
CA ASP A 219 -14.05 -8.81 0.96
C ASP A 219 -14.66 -7.42 1.29
N LEU A 220 -14.46 -6.89 2.51
CA LEU A 220 -14.86 -5.54 2.89
C LEU A 220 -14.08 -4.47 2.12
N TRP A 221 -12.74 -4.52 2.13
CA TRP A 221 -11.87 -3.51 1.52
C TRP A 221 -11.86 -3.58 0.00
N TYR A 222 -11.87 -4.79 -0.58
CA TYR A 222 -11.89 -4.98 -2.03
C TYR A 222 -13.31 -4.93 -2.60
N GLY A 223 -14.36 -5.28 -1.86
CA GLY A 223 -15.74 -5.18 -2.36
C GLY A 223 -16.16 -3.72 -2.54
N GLY A 224 -16.30 -2.99 -1.43
CA GLY A 224 -16.76 -1.60 -1.44
C GLY A 224 -15.76 -0.63 -2.09
N GLY A 225 -14.46 -0.82 -1.83
CA GLY A 225 -13.40 0.04 -2.36
C GLY A 225 -13.12 -0.16 -3.85
N SER A 226 -13.26 -1.37 -4.41
CA SER A 226 -12.95 -1.60 -5.84
C SER A 226 -13.93 -0.88 -6.77
N GLN A 227 -15.22 -0.81 -6.41
CA GLN A 227 -16.20 -0.08 -7.21
C GLN A 227 -15.95 1.44 -7.23
N VAL A 228 -15.51 1.97 -6.09
CA VAL A 228 -15.12 3.37 -5.91
C VAL A 228 -13.85 3.70 -6.71
N VAL A 229 -12.81 2.88 -6.52
CA VAL A 229 -11.46 3.15 -7.04
C VAL A 229 -11.37 2.96 -8.55
N HIS A 230 -12.22 2.12 -9.14
CA HIS A 230 -12.26 1.91 -10.59
C HIS A 230 -13.32 2.73 -11.32
N ALA A 231 -13.91 3.75 -10.67
CA ALA A 231 -14.99 4.57 -11.24
C ALA A 231 -16.15 3.72 -11.82
N GLN A 232 -16.38 2.54 -11.23
CA GLN A 232 -17.37 1.57 -11.73
C GLN A 232 -18.80 1.92 -11.29
N SER A 233 -18.98 2.92 -10.43
CA SER A 233 -20.28 3.40 -10.01
C SER A 233 -20.41 4.92 -10.18
N PRO A 234 -21.03 5.40 -11.28
CA PRO A 234 -21.22 6.84 -11.49
C PRO A 234 -22.10 7.49 -10.42
N THR A 235 -22.94 6.71 -9.74
CA THR A 235 -23.81 7.15 -8.63
C THR A 235 -23.04 7.59 -7.38
N GLN A 236 -21.72 7.44 -7.36
CA GLN A 236 -20.88 8.00 -6.29
C GLN A 236 -20.54 9.47 -6.49
N HIS A 237 -20.76 10.02 -7.69
CA HIS A 237 -20.44 11.41 -8.01
C HIS A 237 -21.66 12.34 -7.96
N TRP A 238 -22.85 11.80 -7.80
CA TRP A 238 -24.09 12.55 -7.67
C TRP A 238 -25.06 11.85 -6.70
N SER A 239 -26.09 12.55 -6.25
CA SER A 239 -27.15 12.03 -5.41
C SER A 239 -28.50 12.58 -5.85
N VAL A 240 -29.57 11.95 -5.41
CA VAL A 240 -30.94 12.42 -5.67
C VAL A 240 -31.48 13.04 -4.39
N LEU A 241 -31.85 14.32 -4.47
CA LEU A 241 -32.53 15.06 -3.41
C LEU A 241 -33.94 15.38 -3.88
N GLY A 242 -34.93 14.59 -3.44
CA GLY A 242 -36.29 14.67 -3.96
C GLY A 242 -36.32 14.29 -5.45
N ASP A 243 -36.72 15.24 -6.31
CA ASP A 243 -36.80 15.05 -7.77
C ASP A 243 -35.58 15.62 -8.52
N VAL A 244 -34.55 16.09 -7.80
CA VAL A 244 -33.38 16.77 -8.39
C VAL A 244 -32.10 15.97 -8.18
N ALA A 245 -31.29 15.84 -9.23
CA ALA A 245 -29.93 15.32 -9.13
C ALA A 245 -28.97 16.42 -8.63
N ALA A 246 -28.23 16.14 -7.56
CA ALA A 246 -27.23 17.02 -6.98
C ALA A 246 -25.83 16.41 -7.14
N LEU A 247 -24.85 17.22 -7.56
CA LEU A 247 -23.46 16.77 -7.65
C LEU A 247 -22.85 16.64 -6.26
N LYS A 248 -22.02 15.61 -6.05
CA LYS A 248 -21.15 15.54 -4.88
C LYS A 248 -19.91 16.38 -5.15
N ALA A 249 -19.47 17.14 -4.16
CA ALA A 249 -18.17 17.81 -4.25
C ALA A 249 -17.06 16.76 -4.37
N ILE A 250 -15.98 17.10 -5.07
CA ILE A 250 -14.81 16.23 -5.23
C ILE A 250 -14.19 15.88 -3.87
N ARG A 251 -14.29 16.81 -2.91
CA ARG A 251 -13.92 16.62 -1.51
C ARG A 251 -15.19 16.48 -0.69
N HIS A 252 -15.41 15.28 -0.16
CA HIS A 252 -16.53 14.95 0.72
C HIS A 252 -16.12 13.85 1.71
N LEU A 253 -16.84 13.78 2.83
CA LEU A 253 -16.48 12.96 3.99
C LEU A 253 -17.34 11.69 4.15
N GLU A 254 -18.08 11.30 3.12
CA GLU A 254 -19.01 10.15 3.16
C GLU A 254 -18.32 8.84 3.55
N ALA A 255 -17.07 8.64 3.11
CA ALA A 255 -16.29 7.45 3.43
C ALA A 255 -15.41 7.61 4.69
N ALA A 256 -15.50 8.73 5.41
CA ALA A 256 -14.57 9.05 6.51
C ALA A 256 -14.55 7.98 7.61
N HIS A 257 -15.71 7.41 7.93
CA HIS A 257 -15.83 6.30 8.88
C HIS A 257 -15.00 5.09 8.43
N SER A 258 -15.21 4.63 7.19
CA SER A 258 -14.52 3.47 6.62
C SER A 258 -13.01 3.70 6.54
N VAL A 259 -12.57 4.92 6.21
CA VAL A 259 -11.15 5.26 6.21
C VAL A 259 -10.58 5.17 7.62
N LYS A 260 -11.22 5.81 8.61
CA LYS A 260 -10.75 5.80 9.99
C LYS A 260 -10.65 4.38 10.56
N ASP A 261 -11.68 3.56 10.37
CA ASP A 261 -11.65 2.18 10.84
C ASP A 261 -10.60 1.35 10.12
N GLY A 262 -10.43 1.56 8.82
CA GLY A 262 -9.43 0.86 8.02
C GLY A 262 -8.00 1.19 8.39
N VAL A 263 -7.68 2.48 8.57
CA VAL A 263 -6.37 2.91 9.06
C VAL A 263 -6.09 2.27 10.42
N ALA A 264 -7.04 2.36 11.35
CA ALA A 264 -6.85 1.83 12.70
C ALA A 264 -6.69 0.30 12.72
N GLN A 265 -7.53 -0.43 11.98
CA GLN A 265 -7.44 -1.89 11.90
C GLN A 265 -6.11 -2.34 11.30
N VAL A 266 -5.70 -1.73 10.18
CA VAL A 266 -4.43 -2.05 9.50
C VAL A 266 -3.24 -1.75 10.42
N ALA A 267 -3.21 -0.58 11.06
CA ALA A 267 -2.16 -0.17 11.99
C ALA A 267 -2.03 -1.17 13.15
N LEU A 268 -3.12 -1.38 13.89
CA LEU A 268 -3.13 -2.22 15.09
C LEU A 268 -2.76 -3.67 14.77
N HIS A 269 -3.20 -4.20 13.62
CA HIS A 269 -2.83 -5.54 13.20
C HIS A 269 -1.33 -5.66 12.91
N ALA A 270 -0.80 -4.79 12.04
CA ALA A 270 0.61 -4.80 11.67
C ALA A 270 1.52 -4.58 12.89
N TYR A 271 1.17 -3.62 13.76
CA TYR A 271 1.98 -3.32 14.95
C TYR A 271 2.01 -4.50 15.93
N ARG A 272 0.87 -5.18 16.14
CA ARG A 272 0.83 -6.38 16.97
C ARG A 272 1.69 -7.50 16.42
N LEU A 273 1.68 -7.72 15.11
CA LEU A 273 2.50 -8.75 14.47
C LEU A 273 4.00 -8.45 14.63
N VAL A 274 4.42 -7.20 14.34
CA VAL A 274 5.82 -6.77 14.44
C VAL A 274 6.31 -6.79 15.87
N VAL A 275 5.56 -6.22 16.82
CA VAL A 275 5.95 -6.20 18.24
C VAL A 275 6.07 -7.63 18.77
N ARG A 276 5.11 -8.51 18.49
CA ARG A 276 5.21 -9.92 18.94
C ARG A 276 6.43 -10.64 18.40
N LYS A 277 6.84 -10.36 17.16
CA LYS A 277 7.97 -11.02 16.53
C LYS A 277 9.31 -10.47 17.01
N TYR A 278 9.48 -9.15 16.96
CA TYR A 278 10.80 -8.53 17.08
C TYR A 278 11.01 -7.80 18.41
N LEU A 279 9.94 -7.50 19.14
CA LEU A 279 9.97 -6.76 20.41
C LEU A 279 9.02 -7.41 21.44
N PRO A 280 9.12 -8.72 21.73
CA PRO A 280 8.13 -9.43 22.54
C PRO A 280 7.96 -8.82 23.94
N ASP A 281 9.04 -8.29 24.53
CA ASP A 281 9.03 -7.65 25.85
C ASP A 281 8.27 -6.31 25.86
N ASP A 282 8.08 -5.67 24.71
CA ASP A 282 7.28 -4.45 24.56
C ASP A 282 5.78 -4.73 24.39
N PHE A 283 5.38 -5.99 24.20
CA PHE A 283 3.98 -6.33 23.95
C PHE A 283 3.03 -5.85 25.06
N PRO A 284 3.37 -5.97 26.37
CA PRO A 284 2.56 -5.38 27.44
C PRO A 284 2.40 -3.86 27.33
N ALA A 285 3.45 -3.15 26.91
CA ALA A 285 3.40 -1.69 26.73
C ALA A 285 2.48 -1.31 25.57
N LEU A 286 2.53 -2.03 24.44
CA LEU A 286 1.58 -1.86 23.33
C LEU A 286 0.13 -2.10 23.79
N GLN A 287 -0.11 -3.15 24.60
CA GLN A 287 -1.44 -3.44 25.12
C GLN A 287 -1.95 -2.32 26.05
N GLN A 288 -1.10 -1.80 26.94
CA GLN A 288 -1.45 -0.67 27.79
C GLN A 288 -1.77 0.58 26.96
N LYS A 289 -0.94 0.92 25.97
CA LYS A 289 -1.21 2.04 25.05
C LYS A 289 -2.55 1.88 24.34
N TYR A 290 -2.86 0.66 23.87
CA TYR A 290 -4.17 0.40 23.29
C TYR A 290 -5.33 0.65 24.27
N LEU A 291 -5.24 0.13 25.49
CA LEU A 291 -6.32 0.24 26.48
C LEU A 291 -6.50 1.68 26.98
N ALA A 292 -5.40 2.40 27.20
CA ALA A 292 -5.41 3.75 27.74
C ALA A 292 -5.80 4.80 26.68
N ASP A 293 -5.19 4.72 25.49
CA ASP A 293 -5.23 5.82 24.53
C ASP A 293 -6.13 5.51 23.33
N TRP A 294 -6.08 4.27 22.81
CA TRP A 294 -6.62 3.96 21.49
C TRP A 294 -7.98 3.28 21.49
N GLN A 295 -8.33 2.52 22.52
CA GLN A 295 -9.56 1.71 22.52
C GLN A 295 -10.80 2.57 22.39
N LYS A 296 -10.87 3.70 23.11
CA LYS A 296 -12.01 4.62 23.09
C LYS A 296 -12.19 5.26 21.70
N PRO A 297 -11.19 5.95 21.11
CA PRO A 297 -11.35 6.54 19.77
C PRO A 297 -11.45 5.48 18.66
N PHE A 298 -10.87 4.30 18.85
CA PHE A 298 -11.06 3.19 17.92
C PHE A 298 -12.53 2.74 17.86
N ARG A 299 -13.20 2.66 19.01
CA ARG A 299 -14.62 2.24 19.10
C ARG A 299 -15.62 3.37 18.85
N SER A 300 -15.18 4.62 18.76
CA SER A 300 -16.07 5.73 18.48
C SER A 300 -16.55 5.68 17.02
N SER A 301 -17.85 5.92 16.82
CA SER A 301 -18.43 6.05 15.50
C SER A 301 -18.25 7.47 14.99
N VAL A 302 -17.68 7.62 13.80
CA VAL A 302 -17.71 8.89 13.07
C VAL A 302 -19.07 9.00 12.37
N LYS A 303 -19.88 10.00 12.76
CA LYS A 303 -21.13 10.32 12.06
C LYS A 303 -20.90 11.57 11.22
N VAL A 304 -20.80 11.39 9.91
CA VAL A 304 -20.79 12.50 8.96
C VAL A 304 -22.18 12.63 8.38
N GLN A 305 -22.86 13.74 8.64
CA GLN A 305 -24.00 14.17 7.83
C GLN A 305 -23.43 15.06 6.73
N TYR A 306 -23.59 14.63 5.48
CA TYR A 306 -23.17 15.43 4.34
C TYR A 306 -24.39 16.17 3.78
N GLU A 307 -24.35 17.50 3.86
CA GLU A 307 -25.33 18.35 3.20
C GLU A 307 -24.88 18.55 1.75
N TYR A 308 -25.67 18.05 0.81
CA TYR A 308 -25.44 18.30 -0.61
C TYR A 308 -25.79 19.75 -0.91
N ARG A 309 -24.85 20.50 -1.50
CA ARG A 309 -25.13 21.82 -2.04
C ARG A 309 -25.97 21.62 -3.31
N GLY A 310 -27.27 21.86 -3.21
CA GLY A 310 -28.17 21.93 -4.38
C GLY A 310 -27.88 23.17 -5.23
N GLN A 311 -28.28 23.12 -6.50
CA GLN A 311 -28.55 24.33 -7.27
C GLN A 311 -29.91 24.88 -6.89
#